data_AF-A0A2V6W5J0-F1
#
_entry.id   AF-A0A2V6W5J0-F1
#
_cell.length_a   1.000
_cell.length_b   1.000
_cell.length_c   1.000
_cell.angle_alpha   90.00
_cell.angle_beta   90.00
_cell.angle_gamma   90.00
#
_symmetry.space_group_name_H-M   'P 1'
#
loop_
_entity.id
_entity.type
_entity.pdbx_description
1 polymer ?
#
loop_
_entity_poly.entity_id
_entity_poly.type
_entity_poly.pdbx_seq_one_letter_code
_entity_poly.pdbx_strand_id
1 'polypeptide(L)'
;MSVVAPRAVVFDMDGVLVDSGAHHRDAWVAMCRDCGVTPPPEFWRLTIGRPAEEAVALLVGDIGRGEARRLAELKREHYARLARRGLVAVAGAGAFVQALVRARVPRAVATSASRRDLERVLDALGLSRHLDVTVTADDVRWGKPHPEIYLKAAEELGIDAAACVVFEDAIVGVQAARAAGMRVIGVTTAHTTDELIGAGAERAVPHFEAMQPLVDFLDTTPPPRGRVAVPGCGRGHDARLLAAHGYEVTAFDFVPSVLDVARRLAAREHVTVSFEQRDVFTLGRDLPHAFDGIWEYTCYCAIDPARRAEYVRALAGTLRAGGWLLACFFPLRAQSAGPPFVVSPDEVRRLLAPAFRIERAFAPLRSARGRQGREWMILARRTGA
;
A
#
# COMPACT_ATOMS: atom_id res chain seq x y z
N MET A 1 19.33 19.63 16.13
CA MET A 1 20.02 19.22 14.89
C MET A 1 19.04 19.41 13.75
N SER A 2 19.38 20.18 12.70
CA SER A 2 18.47 20.41 11.58
C SER A 2 18.24 19.11 10.82
N VAL A 3 16.98 18.74 10.59
CA VAL A 3 16.62 17.60 9.75
C VAL A 3 17.00 17.97 8.31
N VAL A 4 18.08 17.39 7.79
CA VAL A 4 18.47 17.55 6.39
C VAL A 4 17.51 16.71 5.56
N ALA A 5 16.84 17.33 4.58
CA ALA A 5 16.01 16.59 3.64
C ALA A 5 16.89 15.60 2.86
N PRO A 6 16.45 14.34 2.70
CA PRO A 6 17.26 13.33 2.03
C PRO A 6 17.47 13.73 0.57
N ARG A 7 18.72 13.68 0.13
CA ARG A 7 19.15 14.04 -1.23
C ARG A 7 19.32 12.82 -2.13
N ALA A 8 19.40 11.61 -1.57
CA ALA A 8 19.52 10.37 -2.33
C ALA A 8 18.74 9.21 -1.69
N VAL A 9 18.42 8.21 -2.50
CA VAL A 9 17.71 6.99 -2.08
C VAL A 9 18.58 5.76 -2.34
N VAL A 10 18.75 4.91 -1.34
CA VAL A 10 19.42 3.62 -1.49
C VAL A 10 18.40 2.51 -1.23
N PHE A 11 18.30 1.55 -2.14
CA PHE A 11 17.39 0.42 -2.00
C PHE A 11 18.18 -0.83 -1.59
N ASP A 12 17.70 -1.60 -0.62
CA ASP A 12 17.95 -3.04 -0.67
C ASP A 12 17.27 -3.64 -1.91
N MET A 13 17.64 -4.87 -2.29
CA MET A 13 17.05 -5.55 -3.44
C MET A 13 15.95 -6.53 -3.03
N ASP A 14 16.26 -7.48 -2.16
CA ASP A 14 15.40 -8.61 -1.82
C ASP A 14 14.36 -8.16 -0.79
N GLY A 15 13.08 -8.38 -1.09
CA GLY A 15 11.97 -7.84 -0.31
C GLY A 15 11.73 -6.33 -0.50
N VAL A 16 12.61 -5.60 -1.18
CA VAL A 16 12.44 -4.16 -1.43
C VAL A 16 12.14 -3.84 -2.89
N LEU A 17 12.98 -4.26 -3.83
CA LEU A 17 12.73 -4.09 -5.26
C LEU A 17 12.05 -5.34 -5.85
N VAL A 18 12.56 -6.51 -5.48
CA VAL A 18 12.00 -7.82 -5.84
C VAL A 18 11.38 -8.46 -4.60
N ASP A 19 10.18 -8.99 -4.70
CA ASP A 19 9.56 -9.76 -3.65
C ASP A 19 10.00 -11.24 -3.76
N SER A 20 11.18 -11.54 -3.25
CA SER A 20 11.77 -12.89 -3.28
C SER A 20 10.94 -13.92 -2.51
N GLY A 21 10.10 -13.48 -1.58
CA GLY A 21 9.18 -14.32 -0.79
C GLY A 21 7.79 -14.54 -1.42
N ALA A 22 7.40 -13.76 -2.43
CA ALA A 22 6.03 -13.75 -2.98
C ALA A 22 5.53 -15.15 -3.36
N HIS A 23 6.29 -15.86 -4.20
CA HIS A 23 5.90 -17.20 -4.65
C HIS A 23 5.83 -18.23 -3.54
N HIS A 24 6.66 -18.10 -2.50
CA HIS A 24 6.58 -18.96 -1.34
C HIS A 24 5.26 -18.72 -0.60
N ARG A 25 4.91 -17.46 -0.35
CA ARG A 25 3.64 -17.09 0.31
C ARG A 25 2.43 -17.53 -0.51
N ASP A 26 2.42 -17.29 -1.81
CA ASP A 26 1.33 -17.71 -2.70
C ASP A 26 1.19 -19.24 -2.75
N ALA A 27 2.31 -19.97 -2.73
CA ALA A 27 2.29 -21.43 -2.69
C ALA A 27 1.73 -21.97 -1.37
N TRP A 28 2.06 -21.34 -0.24
CA TRP A 28 1.46 -21.66 1.05
C TRP A 28 -0.04 -21.37 1.08
N VAL A 29 -0.47 -20.20 0.58
CA VAL A 29 -1.89 -19.85 0.49
C VAL A 29 -2.65 -20.83 -0.40
N ALA A 30 -2.07 -21.24 -1.54
CA ALA A 30 -2.66 -22.23 -2.42
C ALA A 30 -2.81 -23.59 -1.72
N MET A 31 -1.76 -24.06 -1.03
CA MET A 31 -1.81 -25.32 -0.29
C MET A 31 -2.85 -25.24 0.86
N CYS A 32 -2.89 -24.15 1.62
CA CYS A 32 -3.90 -23.97 2.68
C CYS A 32 -5.32 -24.01 2.10
N ARG A 33 -5.55 -23.34 0.97
CA ARG A 33 -6.84 -23.34 0.27
C ARG A 33 -7.26 -24.74 -0.16
N ASP A 34 -6.35 -25.53 -0.72
CA ASP A 34 -6.61 -26.90 -1.15
C ASP A 34 -6.96 -27.82 0.04
N CYS A 35 -6.49 -27.49 1.25
CA CYS A 35 -6.84 -28.16 2.50
C CYS A 35 -8.05 -27.56 3.23
N GLY A 36 -8.71 -26.53 2.69
CA GLY A 36 -9.82 -25.84 3.36
C GLY A 36 -9.39 -24.99 4.58
N VAL A 37 -8.10 -24.67 4.71
CA VAL A 37 -7.54 -23.87 5.80
C VAL A 37 -7.34 -22.43 5.33
N THR A 38 -7.69 -21.46 6.19
CA THR A 38 -7.32 -20.05 5.97
C THR A 38 -6.09 -19.74 6.82
N PRO A 39 -4.92 -19.44 6.20
CA PRO A 39 -3.72 -19.14 6.97
C PRO A 39 -3.88 -17.80 7.72
N PRO A 40 -3.26 -17.63 8.91
CA PRO A 40 -3.36 -16.39 9.65
C PRO A 40 -2.74 -15.21 8.89
N PRO A 41 -3.12 -13.97 9.19
CA PRO A 41 -2.61 -12.78 8.49
C PRO A 41 -1.11 -12.55 8.59
N GLU A 42 -0.34 -13.31 9.38
CA GLU A 42 1.12 -13.28 9.50
C GLU A 42 1.79 -14.63 9.24
N PHE A 43 1.12 -15.52 8.51
CA PHE A 43 1.54 -16.92 8.36
C PHE A 43 2.95 -17.08 7.79
N TRP A 44 3.45 -16.15 6.97
CA TRP A 44 4.78 -16.26 6.38
C TRP A 44 5.87 -16.34 7.45
N ARG A 45 5.69 -15.72 8.61
CA ARG A 45 6.59 -15.82 9.77
C ARG A 45 6.69 -17.25 10.31
N LEU A 46 5.61 -18.01 10.22
CA LEU A 46 5.56 -19.43 10.58
C LEU A 46 6.24 -20.33 9.55
N THR A 47 6.58 -19.79 8.37
CA THR A 47 7.08 -20.59 7.24
C THR A 47 8.47 -20.20 6.77
N ILE A 48 8.89 -18.96 7.03
CA ILE A 48 10.16 -18.43 6.55
C ILE A 48 11.34 -19.14 7.23
N GLY A 49 12.32 -19.56 6.43
CA GLY A 49 13.51 -20.25 6.92
C GLY A 49 13.26 -21.64 7.54
N ARG A 50 12.02 -22.15 7.50
CA ARG A 50 11.64 -23.44 8.09
C ARG A 50 11.52 -24.53 7.03
N PRO A 51 11.85 -25.79 7.36
CA PRO A 51 11.48 -26.92 6.53
C PRO A 51 9.97 -26.94 6.29
N ALA A 52 9.56 -27.19 5.03
CA ALA A 52 8.14 -27.14 4.66
C ALA A 52 7.27 -28.10 5.51
N GLU A 53 7.80 -29.28 5.86
CA GLU A 53 7.08 -30.27 6.68
C GLU A 53 6.76 -29.73 8.09
N GLU A 54 7.68 -28.97 8.69
CA GLU A 54 7.46 -28.33 9.99
C GLU A 54 6.50 -27.14 9.87
N ALA A 55 6.66 -26.35 8.80
CA ALA A 55 5.83 -25.19 8.54
C ALA A 55 4.36 -25.57 8.28
N VAL A 56 4.09 -26.71 7.63
CA VAL A 56 2.73 -27.22 7.41
C VAL A 56 1.99 -27.36 8.75
N ALA A 57 2.59 -28.02 9.75
CA ALA A 57 1.95 -28.26 11.04
C ALA A 57 1.56 -26.96 11.76
N LEU A 58 2.34 -25.88 11.56
CA LEU A 58 2.04 -24.55 12.11
C LEU A 58 0.86 -23.87 11.41
N LEU A 59 0.52 -24.28 10.18
CA LEU A 59 -0.57 -23.70 9.40
C LEU A 59 -1.87 -24.49 9.50
N VAL A 60 -1.78 -25.83 9.50
CA VAL A 60 -2.96 -26.70 9.41
C VAL A 60 -3.31 -27.41 10.72
N GLY A 61 -2.48 -27.26 11.76
CA GLY A 61 -2.65 -27.92 13.05
C GLY A 61 -1.90 -29.25 13.14
N ASP A 62 -2.14 -29.97 14.24
CA ASP A 62 -1.45 -31.23 14.53
C ASP A 62 -1.91 -32.33 13.55
N ILE A 63 -0.98 -32.81 12.72
CA ILE A 63 -1.23 -33.81 11.68
C ILE A 63 -0.11 -34.85 11.68
N GLY A 64 -0.43 -36.06 11.21
CA GLY A 64 0.57 -37.12 11.09
C GLY A 64 1.69 -36.78 10.10
N ARG A 65 2.91 -37.27 10.36
CA ARG A 65 4.11 -37.04 9.51
C ARG A 65 3.89 -37.36 8.02
N GLY A 66 3.10 -38.38 7.70
CA GLY A 66 2.78 -38.73 6.32
C GLY A 66 1.99 -37.63 5.60
N GLU A 67 0.99 -37.06 6.28
CA GLU A 67 0.19 -35.97 5.71
C GLU A 67 1.00 -34.66 5.64
N ALA A 68 1.83 -34.36 6.65
CA ALA A 68 2.72 -33.21 6.62
C ALA A 68 3.66 -33.22 5.41
N ARG A 69 4.20 -34.40 5.07
CA ARG A 69 5.03 -34.61 3.86
C ARG A 69 4.24 -34.41 2.58
N ARG A 70 3.03 -34.95 2.49
CA ARG A 70 2.16 -34.80 1.32
C ARG A 70 1.81 -33.33 1.07
N LEU A 71 1.45 -32.58 2.11
CA LEU A 71 1.12 -31.16 2.00
C LEU A 71 2.36 -30.30 1.69
N ALA A 72 3.52 -30.65 2.25
CA ALA A 72 4.77 -30.02 1.88
C ALA A 72 5.10 -30.23 0.39
N GLU A 73 4.86 -31.41 -0.17
CA GLU A 73 5.00 -31.68 -1.61
C GLU A 73 4.01 -30.87 -2.45
N LEU A 74 2.72 -30.83 -2.06
CA LEU A 74 1.71 -30.01 -2.73
C LEU A 74 2.12 -28.52 -2.78
N LYS A 75 2.66 -27.99 -1.67
CA LYS A 75 3.22 -26.63 -1.64
C LYS A 75 4.41 -26.49 -2.59
N ARG A 76 5.29 -27.49 -2.72
CA ARG A 76 6.43 -27.45 -3.67
C ARG A 76 5.93 -27.42 -5.12
N GLU A 77 4.91 -28.19 -5.46
CA GLU A 77 4.29 -28.17 -6.79
C GLU A 77 3.70 -26.80 -7.12
N HIS A 78 2.97 -26.20 -6.18
CA HIS A 78 2.45 -24.84 -6.35
C HIS A 78 3.56 -23.81 -6.56
N TYR A 79 4.63 -23.89 -5.74
CA TYR A 79 5.78 -23.02 -5.88
C TYR A 79 6.45 -23.19 -7.25
N ALA A 80 6.69 -24.42 -7.71
CA ALA A 80 7.31 -24.69 -9.00
C ALA A 80 6.50 -24.10 -10.17
N ARG A 81 5.16 -24.18 -10.09
CA ARG A 81 4.26 -23.56 -11.08
C ARG A 81 4.32 -22.03 -11.05
N LEU A 82 4.39 -21.43 -9.87
CA LEU A 82 4.44 -19.98 -9.70
C LEU A 82 5.81 -19.42 -10.12
N ALA A 83 6.90 -20.07 -9.72
CA ALA A 83 8.27 -19.67 -10.05
C ALA A 83 8.53 -19.57 -11.56
N ARG A 84 7.84 -20.39 -12.39
CA ARG A 84 7.89 -20.29 -13.86
C ARG A 84 7.36 -18.97 -14.42
N ARG A 85 6.62 -18.18 -13.62
CA ARG A 85 6.07 -16.87 -14.03
C ARG A 85 7.10 -15.73 -13.96
N GLY A 86 8.32 -16.01 -13.49
CA GLY A 86 9.39 -15.01 -13.36
C GLY A 86 9.37 -14.29 -12.01
N LEU A 87 10.28 -13.34 -11.81
CA LEU A 87 10.39 -12.63 -10.53
C LEU A 87 9.23 -11.64 -10.33
N VAL A 88 8.80 -11.49 -9.07
CA VAL A 88 7.73 -10.56 -8.70
C VAL A 88 8.36 -9.28 -8.16
N ALA A 89 7.99 -8.12 -8.70
CA ALA A 89 8.38 -6.83 -8.13
C ALA A 89 7.57 -6.53 -6.87
N VAL A 90 8.18 -5.88 -5.86
CA VAL A 90 7.39 -5.30 -4.77
C VAL A 90 6.43 -4.26 -5.34
N ALA A 91 5.18 -4.26 -4.85
CA ALA A 91 4.13 -3.41 -5.39
C ALA A 91 4.57 -1.92 -5.38
N GLY A 92 4.46 -1.27 -6.54
CA GLY A 92 4.83 0.14 -6.72
C GLY A 92 6.34 0.43 -6.81
N ALA A 93 7.24 -0.53 -6.56
CA ALA A 93 8.68 -0.27 -6.48
C ALA A 93 9.23 0.33 -7.79
N GLY A 94 8.91 -0.28 -8.93
CA GLY A 94 9.31 0.25 -10.23
C GLY A 94 8.76 1.64 -10.53
N ALA A 95 7.51 1.92 -10.14
CA ALA A 95 6.90 3.24 -10.33
C ALA A 95 7.57 4.30 -9.44
N PHE A 96 7.95 3.93 -8.21
CA PHE A 96 8.69 4.78 -7.29
C PHE A 96 10.09 5.09 -7.81
N VAL A 97 10.83 4.08 -8.27
CA VAL A 97 12.13 4.28 -8.93
C VAL A 97 12.00 5.22 -10.13
N GLN A 98 11.01 5.04 -11.00
CA GLN A 98 10.76 5.94 -12.13
C GLN A 98 10.40 7.37 -11.69
N ALA A 99 9.66 7.54 -10.59
CA ALA A 99 9.34 8.85 -10.04
C ALA A 99 10.62 9.58 -9.59
N LEU A 100 11.54 8.85 -8.95
CA LEU A 100 12.86 9.38 -8.63
C LEU A 100 13.62 9.78 -9.91
N VAL A 101 13.50 9.01 -11.02
CA VAL A 101 14.19 9.32 -12.31
C VAL A 101 13.75 10.70 -12.78
N ARG A 102 12.43 10.90 -12.85
CA ARG A 102 11.85 12.17 -13.28
C ARG A 102 12.24 13.34 -12.36
N ALA A 103 12.35 13.07 -11.05
CA ALA A 103 12.76 14.06 -10.05
C ALA A 103 14.28 14.28 -9.98
N ARG A 104 15.08 13.54 -10.77
CA ARG A 104 16.56 13.60 -10.74
C ARG A 104 17.15 13.39 -9.33
N VAL A 105 16.54 12.52 -8.53
CA VAL A 105 17.06 12.16 -7.21
C VAL A 105 18.09 11.04 -7.35
N PRO A 106 19.37 11.21 -7.01
CA PRO A 106 20.38 10.15 -7.06
C PRO A 106 19.93 8.89 -6.34
N ARG A 107 20.21 7.71 -6.92
CA ARG A 107 19.85 6.45 -6.27
C ARG A 107 20.78 5.28 -6.54
N ALA A 108 20.86 4.43 -5.53
CA ALA A 108 21.63 3.20 -5.59
C ALA A 108 20.78 1.99 -5.21
N VAL A 109 21.27 0.80 -5.59
CA VAL A 109 20.91 -0.46 -4.94
C VAL A 109 22.12 -0.99 -4.18
N ALA A 110 21.90 -1.49 -2.96
CA ALA A 110 22.91 -2.06 -2.08
C ALA A 110 22.42 -3.40 -1.52
N THR A 111 22.90 -4.51 -2.09
CA THR A 111 22.40 -5.87 -1.82
C THR A 111 23.47 -6.82 -1.29
N SER A 112 23.09 -7.73 -0.39
CA SER A 112 23.95 -8.85 0.01
C SER A 112 24.04 -9.97 -1.05
N ALA A 113 23.36 -9.83 -2.20
CA ALA A 113 23.45 -10.76 -3.31
C ALA A 113 24.76 -10.60 -4.11
N SER A 114 25.09 -11.60 -4.93
CA SER A 114 26.19 -11.51 -5.89
C SER A 114 25.86 -10.54 -7.03
N ARG A 115 26.88 -10.04 -7.74
CA ARG A 115 26.71 -9.19 -8.94
C ARG A 115 25.90 -9.88 -10.02
N ARG A 116 26.12 -11.18 -10.22
CA ARG A 116 25.34 -12.00 -11.16
C ARG A 116 23.85 -12.03 -10.82
N ASP A 117 23.52 -12.16 -9.54
CA ASP A 117 22.12 -12.22 -9.10
C ASP A 117 21.45 -10.84 -9.17
N LEU A 118 22.18 -9.78 -8.81
CA LEU A 118 21.73 -8.41 -8.98
C LEU A 118 21.34 -8.15 -10.44
N GLU A 119 22.26 -8.38 -11.39
CA GLU A 119 22.04 -8.11 -12.81
C GLU A 119 20.81 -8.86 -13.34
N ARG A 120 20.69 -10.15 -12.99
CA ARG A 120 19.53 -10.97 -13.35
C ARG A 120 18.22 -10.40 -12.81
N VAL A 121 18.19 -9.96 -11.56
CA VAL A 121 16.99 -9.37 -10.93
C VAL A 121 16.65 -8.04 -11.58
N LEU A 122 17.60 -7.13 -11.73
CA LEU A 122 17.38 -5.82 -12.32
C LEU A 122 16.90 -5.92 -13.77
N ASP A 123 17.47 -6.84 -14.56
CA ASP A 123 17.05 -7.09 -15.94
C ASP A 123 15.61 -7.61 -15.99
N ALA A 124 15.28 -8.59 -15.15
CA ALA A 124 13.92 -9.13 -15.06
C ALA A 124 12.88 -8.08 -14.63
N LEU A 125 13.30 -7.11 -13.81
CA LEU A 125 12.45 -6.00 -13.36
C LEU A 125 12.45 -4.79 -14.32
N GLY A 126 13.31 -4.78 -15.35
CA GLY A 126 13.50 -3.62 -16.23
C GLY A 126 14.06 -2.40 -15.51
N LEU A 127 14.89 -2.60 -14.48
CA LEU A 127 15.46 -1.55 -13.62
C LEU A 127 16.95 -1.27 -13.86
N SER A 128 17.63 -2.04 -14.70
CA SER A 128 19.08 -1.97 -14.90
C SER A 128 19.60 -0.60 -15.32
N ARG A 129 18.77 0.22 -15.99
CA ARG A 129 19.11 1.59 -16.43
C ARG A 129 18.54 2.71 -15.55
N HIS A 130 17.89 2.35 -14.45
CA HIS A 130 17.16 3.30 -13.61
C HIS A 130 17.85 3.58 -12.27
N LEU A 131 19.00 2.95 -12.02
CA LEU A 131 19.83 3.13 -10.83
C LEU A 131 21.16 3.74 -11.25
N ASP A 132 21.65 4.73 -10.50
CA ASP A 132 22.90 5.42 -10.80
C ASP A 132 24.11 4.61 -10.31
N VAL A 133 23.94 3.88 -9.20
CA VAL A 133 24.98 3.11 -8.51
C VAL A 133 24.45 1.73 -8.11
N THR A 134 25.32 0.72 -8.18
CA THR A 134 25.00 -0.66 -7.75
C THR A 134 26.14 -1.21 -6.89
N VAL A 135 25.83 -1.59 -5.65
CA VAL A 135 26.77 -2.21 -4.72
C VAL A 135 26.26 -3.58 -4.29
N THR A 136 27.13 -4.59 -4.33
CA THR A 136 26.81 -6.00 -4.04
C THR A 136 27.71 -6.55 -2.94
N ALA A 137 27.50 -7.82 -2.56
CA ALA A 137 28.41 -8.50 -1.63
C ALA A 137 29.83 -8.65 -2.18
N ASP A 138 30.02 -8.61 -3.50
CA ASP A 138 31.33 -8.73 -4.14
C ASP A 138 32.16 -7.43 -4.03
N ASP A 139 31.50 -6.32 -3.69
CA ASP A 139 32.07 -4.98 -3.64
C ASP A 139 32.59 -4.58 -2.26
N VAL A 140 32.34 -5.40 -1.23
CA VAL A 140 32.56 -5.07 0.18
C VAL A 140 33.26 -6.21 0.91
N ARG A 141 34.05 -5.85 1.92
CA ARG A 141 34.71 -6.83 2.78
C ARG A 141 33.77 -7.42 3.83
N TRP A 142 32.85 -6.61 4.36
CA TRP A 142 31.94 -7.00 5.43
C TRP A 142 30.48 -6.79 5.02
N GLY A 143 29.71 -7.87 5.02
CA GLY A 143 28.27 -7.83 4.75
C GLY A 143 27.46 -7.20 5.89
N LYS A 144 26.17 -6.94 5.62
CA LYS A 144 25.20 -6.47 6.63
C LYS A 144 25.20 -7.42 7.85
N PRO A 145 25.22 -6.94 9.10
CA PRO A 145 24.89 -5.59 9.55
C PRO A 145 26.05 -4.58 9.56
N HIS A 146 27.21 -4.90 8.98
CA HIS A 146 28.27 -3.91 8.82
C HIS A 146 27.83 -2.79 7.85
N PRO A 147 28.17 -1.50 8.11
CA PRO A 147 27.67 -0.37 7.33
C PRO A 147 28.33 -0.20 5.94
N GLU A 148 29.43 -0.91 5.68
CA GLU A 148 30.28 -0.74 4.50
C GLU A 148 29.51 -0.69 3.18
N ILE A 149 28.52 -1.56 2.99
CA ILE A 149 27.74 -1.61 1.74
C ILE A 149 26.94 -0.33 1.48
N TYR A 150 26.39 0.28 2.53
CA TYR A 150 25.66 1.53 2.39
C TYR A 150 26.61 2.73 2.31
N LEU A 151 27.70 2.73 3.08
CA LEU A 151 28.73 3.76 3.00
C LEU A 151 29.32 3.83 1.58
N LYS A 152 29.63 2.68 0.98
CA LYS A 152 30.11 2.59 -0.40
C LYS A 152 29.09 3.11 -1.41
N ALA A 153 27.81 2.76 -1.24
CA ALA A 153 26.75 3.28 -2.10
C ALA A 153 26.63 4.82 -2.03
N ALA A 154 26.76 5.41 -0.84
CA ALA A 154 26.75 6.86 -0.67
C ALA A 154 27.99 7.53 -1.28
N GLU A 155 29.16 6.93 -1.08
CA GLU A 155 30.43 7.38 -1.67
C GLU A 155 30.37 7.40 -3.20
N GLU A 156 29.93 6.32 -3.84
CA GLU A 156 29.80 6.23 -5.29
C GLU A 156 28.73 7.18 -5.86
N LEU A 157 27.70 7.49 -5.08
CA LEU A 157 26.71 8.52 -5.43
C LEU A 157 27.26 9.94 -5.28
N GLY A 158 28.38 10.13 -4.57
CA GLY A 158 28.91 11.45 -4.20
C GLY A 158 28.03 12.19 -3.20
N ILE A 159 27.29 11.47 -2.35
CA ILE A 159 26.32 12.04 -1.39
C ILE A 159 26.73 11.65 0.03
N ASP A 160 26.66 12.61 0.96
CA ASP A 160 26.84 12.34 2.39
C ASP A 160 25.82 11.29 2.87
N ALA A 161 26.28 10.26 3.57
CA ALA A 161 25.42 9.20 4.12
C ALA A 161 24.27 9.75 4.98
N ALA A 162 24.49 10.83 5.73
CA ALA A 162 23.44 11.48 6.53
C ALA A 162 22.32 12.11 5.67
N ALA A 163 22.59 12.36 4.39
CA ALA A 163 21.62 12.83 3.40
C ALA A 163 20.99 11.69 2.58
N CYS A 164 21.26 10.42 2.89
CA CYS A 164 20.64 9.27 2.25
C CYS A 164 19.45 8.73 3.06
N VAL A 165 18.45 8.22 2.34
CA VAL A 165 17.39 7.37 2.91
C VAL A 165 17.48 5.97 2.32
N VAL A 166 17.49 4.96 3.17
CA VAL A 166 17.53 3.55 2.80
C VAL A 166 16.13 2.94 2.87
N PHE A 167 15.74 2.15 1.88
CA PHE A 167 14.59 1.25 1.97
C PHE A 167 15.08 -0.17 2.26
N GLU A 168 14.60 -0.78 3.35
CA GLU A 168 15.05 -2.11 3.82
C GLU A 168 13.92 -2.95 4.42
N ASP A 169 13.92 -4.25 4.21
CA ASP A 169 12.97 -5.21 4.77
C ASP A 169 13.53 -6.14 5.87
N ALA A 170 14.85 -6.13 6.10
CA ALA A 170 15.51 -6.98 7.10
C ALA A 170 16.13 -6.20 8.28
N ILE A 171 16.06 -6.80 9.47
CA ILE A 171 16.65 -6.23 10.70
C ILE A 171 18.14 -5.91 10.52
N VAL A 172 18.90 -6.84 9.92
CA VAL A 172 20.35 -6.67 9.74
C VAL A 172 20.70 -5.53 8.77
N GLY A 173 19.89 -5.29 7.74
CA GLY A 173 20.15 -4.17 6.85
C GLY A 173 19.64 -2.85 7.40
N VAL A 174 18.56 -2.83 8.19
CA VAL A 174 18.20 -1.65 8.99
C VAL A 174 19.37 -1.26 9.89
N GLN A 175 19.94 -2.22 10.62
CA GLN A 175 21.09 -1.99 11.50
C GLN A 175 22.31 -1.46 10.74
N ALA A 176 22.65 -2.06 9.58
CA ALA A 176 23.73 -1.57 8.73
C ALA A 176 23.53 -0.13 8.25
N ALA A 177 22.32 0.21 7.79
CA ALA A 177 22.01 1.56 7.30
C ALA A 177 22.07 2.60 8.43
N ARG A 178 21.61 2.24 9.63
CA ARG A 178 21.72 3.10 10.82
C ARG A 178 23.16 3.26 11.28
N ALA A 179 23.96 2.20 11.26
CA ALA A 179 25.40 2.26 11.53
C ALA A 179 26.16 3.13 10.52
N ALA A 180 25.66 3.24 9.28
CA ALA A 180 26.17 4.15 8.26
C ALA A 180 25.72 5.62 8.45
N GLY A 181 24.93 5.92 9.48
CA GLY A 181 24.39 7.26 9.74
C GLY A 181 23.19 7.65 8.86
N MET A 182 22.61 6.70 8.12
CA MET A 182 21.51 6.96 7.19
C MET A 182 20.14 6.90 7.86
N ARG A 183 19.14 7.53 7.23
CA ARG A 183 17.73 7.32 7.57
C ARG A 183 17.24 6.03 6.93
N VAL A 184 16.26 5.38 7.55
CA VAL A 184 15.73 4.09 7.05
C VAL A 184 14.21 4.08 7.05
N ILE A 185 13.63 3.66 5.94
CA ILE A 185 12.21 3.33 5.78
C ILE A 185 12.11 1.81 5.62
N GLY A 186 11.44 1.16 6.56
CA GLY A 186 11.18 -0.27 6.52
C GLY A 186 10.20 -0.66 5.40
N VAL A 187 10.41 -1.79 4.74
CA VAL A 187 9.43 -2.44 3.85
C VAL A 187 8.98 -3.74 4.52
N THR A 188 7.68 -3.93 4.75
CA THR A 188 7.20 -5.03 5.63
C THR A 188 7.01 -6.36 4.89
N THR A 189 7.88 -6.71 3.96
CA THR A 189 7.83 -7.95 3.17
C THR A 189 8.40 -9.16 3.89
N ALA A 190 9.39 -8.95 4.77
CA ALA A 190 9.97 -10.00 5.62
C ALA A 190 9.66 -9.79 7.11
N HIS A 191 9.75 -8.55 7.61
CA HIS A 191 9.57 -8.22 9.03
C HIS A 191 8.38 -7.28 9.26
N THR A 192 7.87 -7.30 10.49
CA THR A 192 6.79 -6.42 10.93
C THR A 192 7.26 -4.98 11.11
N THR A 193 6.33 -4.04 11.10
CA THR A 193 6.61 -2.64 11.43
C THR A 193 7.35 -2.48 12.76
N ASP A 194 6.91 -3.21 13.80
CA ASP A 194 7.50 -3.09 15.14
C ASP A 194 8.93 -3.63 15.19
N GLU A 195 9.21 -4.74 14.49
CA GLU A 195 10.57 -5.30 14.37
C GLU A 195 11.50 -4.34 13.62
N LEU A 196 11.04 -3.74 12.51
CA LEU A 196 11.84 -2.81 11.72
C LEU A 196 12.08 -1.50 12.46
N ILE A 197 11.06 -0.95 13.14
CA ILE A 197 11.21 0.24 13.99
C ILE A 197 12.14 -0.07 15.17
N GLY A 198 11.98 -1.22 15.82
CA GLY A 198 12.83 -1.68 16.91
C GLY A 198 14.30 -1.84 16.50
N ALA A 199 14.56 -2.21 15.23
CA ALA A 199 15.89 -2.28 14.65
C ALA A 199 16.48 -0.89 14.27
N GLY A 200 15.65 0.16 14.27
CA GLY A 200 16.06 1.54 14.03
C GLY A 200 15.48 2.20 12.78
N ALA A 201 14.49 1.61 12.11
CA ALA A 201 13.76 2.28 11.03
C ALA A 201 12.90 3.43 11.57
N GLU A 202 12.82 4.53 10.83
CA GLU A 202 12.02 5.71 11.22
C GLU A 202 10.52 5.44 11.08
N ARG A 203 10.16 4.64 10.07
CA ARG A 203 8.79 4.18 9.78
C ARG A 203 8.88 2.94 8.90
N ALA A 204 7.78 2.20 8.77
CA ALA A 204 7.69 1.10 7.82
C ALA A 204 6.45 1.23 6.92
N VAL A 205 6.56 0.74 5.68
CA VAL A 205 5.49 0.70 4.67
C VAL A 205 5.35 -0.72 4.14
N PRO A 206 4.14 -1.17 3.76
CA PRO A 206 3.97 -2.51 3.22
C PRO A 206 4.49 -2.67 1.80
N HIS A 207 4.54 -1.56 1.05
CA HIS A 207 4.95 -1.50 -0.33
C HIS A 207 5.09 -0.02 -0.77
N PHE A 208 5.52 0.20 -2.00
CA PHE A 208 5.72 1.52 -2.59
C PHE A 208 4.47 2.08 -3.30
N GLU A 209 3.41 1.27 -3.46
CA GLU A 209 2.12 1.84 -3.86
C GLU A 209 1.61 2.69 -2.70
N ALA A 210 1.57 4.00 -2.92
CA ALA A 210 0.78 4.84 -2.05
C ALA A 210 -0.69 4.77 -2.49
N MET A 211 -1.59 4.94 -1.52
CA MET A 211 -3.01 5.18 -1.73
C MET A 211 -3.18 6.58 -2.34
N GLN A 212 -2.74 6.77 -3.58
CA GLN A 212 -2.23 8.06 -4.06
C GLN A 212 -3.22 9.01 -4.78
N PRO A 213 -4.29 8.57 -5.47
CA PRO A 213 -5.12 9.48 -6.26
C PRO A 213 -5.66 10.68 -5.47
N LEU A 214 -6.28 10.45 -4.31
CA LEU A 214 -6.84 11.53 -3.51
C LEU A 214 -5.80 12.22 -2.61
N VAL A 215 -4.71 11.53 -2.22
CA VAL A 215 -3.55 12.16 -1.54
C VAL A 215 -2.96 13.27 -2.42
N ASP A 216 -2.73 12.98 -3.72
CA ASP A 216 -2.18 13.95 -4.65
C ASP A 216 -3.04 15.20 -4.76
N PHE A 217 -4.36 15.01 -4.75
CA PHE A 217 -5.30 16.13 -4.75
C PHE A 217 -5.23 16.93 -3.44
N LEU A 218 -5.11 16.25 -2.30
CA LEU A 218 -4.98 16.88 -0.99
C LEU A 218 -3.72 17.74 -0.88
N ASP A 219 -2.59 17.26 -1.40
CA ASP A 219 -1.31 17.96 -1.34
C ASP A 219 -1.24 19.14 -2.32
N THR A 220 -1.90 19.05 -3.48
CA THR A 220 -1.79 20.04 -4.56
C THR A 220 -2.93 21.03 -4.62
N THR A 221 -4.14 20.63 -4.22
CA THR A 221 -5.34 21.47 -4.22
C THR A 221 -6.29 21.04 -3.09
N PRO A 222 -5.91 21.22 -1.82
CA PRO A 222 -6.72 20.77 -0.69
C PRO A 222 -8.12 21.42 -0.73
N PRO A 223 -9.20 20.64 -0.60
CA PRO A 223 -10.53 21.19 -0.39
C PRO A 223 -10.59 22.01 0.91
N PRO A 224 -11.56 22.93 1.05
CA PRO A 224 -11.77 23.65 2.31
C PRO A 224 -11.88 22.71 3.51
N ARG A 225 -11.20 23.06 4.60
CA ARG A 225 -11.26 22.34 5.88
C ARG A 225 -12.67 22.37 6.48
N GLY A 226 -12.97 21.38 7.32
CA GLY A 226 -14.26 21.25 8.00
C GLY A 226 -14.52 19.80 8.39
N ARG A 227 -15.79 19.49 8.64
CA ARG A 227 -16.27 18.14 8.94
C ARG A 227 -16.33 17.31 7.66
N VAL A 228 -15.60 16.21 7.61
CA VAL A 228 -15.51 15.33 6.44
C VAL A 228 -16.01 13.93 6.75
N ALA A 229 -16.90 13.44 5.89
CA ALA A 229 -17.39 12.06 5.94
C ALA A 229 -16.59 11.15 4.99
N VAL A 230 -16.21 9.97 5.48
CA VAL A 230 -15.54 8.92 4.69
C VAL A 230 -16.41 7.66 4.67
N PRO A 231 -17.26 7.45 3.65
CA PRO A 231 -18.10 6.25 3.54
C PRO A 231 -17.28 5.03 3.10
N GLY A 232 -17.57 3.86 3.68
CA GLY A 232 -16.89 2.62 3.35
C GLY A 232 -15.40 2.63 3.70
N CYS A 233 -15.07 3.08 4.92
CA CYS A 233 -13.69 3.41 5.27
C CYS A 233 -12.76 2.19 5.42
N GLY A 234 -13.29 0.97 5.52
CA GLY A 234 -12.49 -0.23 5.74
C GLY A 234 -11.60 -0.09 6.98
N ARG A 235 -10.28 -0.27 6.80
CA ARG A 235 -9.28 -0.09 7.87
C ARG A 235 -8.92 1.38 8.17
N GLY A 236 -9.63 2.34 7.58
CA GLY A 236 -9.52 3.76 7.91
C GLY A 236 -8.30 4.48 7.35
N HIS A 237 -7.67 3.98 6.28
CA HIS A 237 -6.47 4.61 5.69
C HIS A 237 -6.72 6.07 5.29
N ASP A 238 -7.75 6.32 4.50
CA ASP A 238 -8.14 7.67 4.05
C ASP A 238 -8.56 8.60 5.20
N ALA A 239 -9.27 8.04 6.18
CA ALA A 239 -9.76 8.79 7.32
C ALA A 239 -8.61 9.29 8.21
N ARG A 240 -7.61 8.42 8.46
CA ARG A 240 -6.40 8.79 9.21
C ARG A 240 -5.56 9.81 8.47
N LEU A 241 -5.41 9.66 7.15
CA LEU A 241 -4.73 10.64 6.31
C LEU A 241 -5.39 12.02 6.43
N LEU A 242 -6.70 12.11 6.25
CA LEU A 242 -7.43 13.36 6.36
C LEU A 242 -7.30 14.00 7.76
N ALA A 243 -7.39 13.20 8.81
CA ALA A 243 -7.20 13.69 10.18
C ALA A 243 -5.77 14.22 10.40
N ALA A 244 -4.74 13.54 9.89
CA ALA A 244 -3.36 14.04 9.91
C ALA A 244 -3.19 15.36 9.16
N HIS A 245 -4.02 15.61 8.14
CA HIS A 245 -4.07 16.88 7.42
C HIS A 245 -4.96 17.92 8.11
N GLY A 246 -5.50 17.63 9.29
CA GLY A 246 -6.26 18.55 10.14
C GLY A 246 -7.71 18.78 9.71
N TYR A 247 -8.35 17.78 9.10
CA TYR A 247 -9.80 17.73 8.92
C TYR A 247 -10.46 17.09 10.14
N GLU A 248 -11.71 17.47 10.44
CA GLU A 248 -12.53 16.80 11.45
C GLU A 248 -13.24 15.62 10.78
N VAL A 249 -12.77 14.40 11.02
CA VAL A 249 -13.16 13.23 10.23
C VAL A 249 -14.12 12.31 10.97
N THR A 250 -15.24 11.99 10.33
CA THR A 250 -16.10 10.85 10.69
C THR A 250 -16.07 9.81 9.57
N ALA A 251 -15.70 8.59 9.90
CA ALA A 251 -15.52 7.48 8.97
C ALA A 251 -16.53 6.37 9.27
N PHE A 252 -17.16 5.85 8.22
CA PHE A 252 -18.28 4.91 8.32
C PHE A 252 -17.96 3.58 7.65
N ASP A 253 -18.28 2.48 8.33
CA ASP A 253 -18.31 1.14 7.74
C ASP A 253 -19.40 0.32 8.42
N PHE A 254 -19.98 -0.66 7.74
CA PHE A 254 -21.01 -1.51 8.34
C PHE A 254 -20.40 -2.70 9.10
N VAL A 255 -19.13 -3.04 8.84
CA VAL A 255 -18.44 -4.18 9.42
C VAL A 255 -17.77 -3.77 10.76
N PRO A 256 -18.20 -4.28 11.92
CA PRO A 256 -17.63 -3.88 13.21
C PRO A 256 -16.12 -4.14 13.31
N SER A 257 -15.68 -5.31 12.82
CA SER A 257 -14.30 -5.76 12.97
C SER A 257 -13.29 -4.89 12.21
N VAL A 258 -13.69 -4.26 11.09
CA VAL A 258 -12.79 -3.35 10.36
C VAL A 258 -12.66 -2.00 11.08
N LEU A 259 -13.72 -1.55 11.76
CA LEU A 259 -13.69 -0.34 12.56
C LEU A 259 -12.81 -0.50 13.80
N ASP A 260 -12.79 -1.68 14.42
CA ASP A 260 -11.88 -1.95 15.53
C ASP A 260 -10.41 -1.91 15.08
N VAL A 261 -10.12 -2.42 13.89
CA VAL A 261 -8.79 -2.28 13.27
C VAL A 261 -8.49 -0.81 13.00
N ALA A 262 -9.43 -0.06 12.43
CA ALA A 262 -9.25 1.34 12.09
C ALA A 262 -8.97 2.22 13.32
N ARG A 263 -9.70 1.99 14.43
CA ARG A 263 -9.48 2.67 15.72
C ARG A 263 -8.09 2.39 16.29
N ARG A 264 -7.64 1.13 16.27
CA ARG A 264 -6.29 0.76 16.73
C ARG A 264 -5.21 1.44 15.91
N LEU A 265 -5.38 1.50 14.58
CA LEU A 265 -4.42 2.17 13.69
C LEU A 265 -4.38 3.68 13.93
N ALA A 266 -5.54 4.32 14.10
CA ALA A 266 -5.61 5.76 14.39
C ALA A 266 -4.95 6.11 15.73
N ALA A 267 -5.17 5.29 16.76
CA ALA A 267 -4.53 5.45 18.06
C ALA A 267 -2.99 5.34 17.98
N ARG A 268 -2.47 4.36 17.21
CA ARG A 268 -1.03 4.18 16.99
C ARG A 268 -0.39 5.36 16.25
N GLU A 269 -1.14 6.02 15.39
CA GLU A 269 -0.68 7.18 14.61
C GLU A 269 -0.97 8.52 15.30
N HIS A 270 -1.53 8.50 16.51
CA HIS A 270 -1.89 9.68 17.28
C HIS A 270 -2.79 10.66 16.52
N VAL A 271 -3.71 10.14 15.69
CA VAL A 271 -4.70 10.95 14.96
C VAL A 271 -6.11 10.71 15.51
N THR A 272 -6.90 11.79 15.59
CA THR A 272 -8.28 11.73 16.07
C THR A 272 -9.25 11.57 14.89
N VAL A 273 -9.97 10.43 14.87
CA VAL A 273 -11.01 10.13 13.88
C VAL A 273 -12.21 9.53 14.61
N SER A 274 -13.43 9.99 14.30
CA SER A 274 -14.65 9.32 14.75
C SER A 274 -14.97 8.15 13.83
N PHE A 275 -15.00 6.92 14.35
CA PHE A 275 -15.34 5.71 13.60
C PHE A 275 -16.70 5.19 14.03
N GLU A 276 -17.66 5.15 13.10
CA GLU A 276 -19.05 4.80 13.37
C GLU A 276 -19.50 3.59 12.55
N GLN A 277 -20.11 2.61 13.22
CA GLN A 277 -20.73 1.47 12.53
C GLN A 277 -22.07 1.90 11.95
N ARG A 278 -22.14 2.04 10.63
CA ARG A 278 -23.37 2.48 9.94
C ARG A 278 -23.48 1.88 8.54
N ASP A 279 -24.72 1.72 8.11
CA ASP A 279 -25.04 1.53 6.70
C ASP A 279 -24.91 2.88 5.97
N VAL A 280 -24.10 2.93 4.91
CA VAL A 280 -23.88 4.13 4.11
C VAL A 280 -25.18 4.66 3.48
N PHE A 281 -26.19 3.81 3.25
CA PHE A 281 -27.48 4.22 2.71
C PHE A 281 -28.33 5.03 3.69
N THR A 282 -28.07 4.94 5.00
CA THR A 282 -28.85 5.68 6.01
C THR A 282 -28.27 7.04 6.35
N LEU A 283 -27.04 7.34 5.93
CA LEU A 283 -26.31 8.56 6.32
C LEU A 283 -27.08 9.84 6.02
N GLY A 284 -27.76 9.94 4.88
CA GLY A 284 -28.50 11.15 4.50
C GLY A 284 -29.71 11.42 5.39
N ARG A 285 -30.27 10.38 6.01
CA ARG A 285 -31.40 10.48 6.94
C ARG A 285 -30.91 10.68 8.37
N ASP A 286 -29.89 9.94 8.78
CA ASP A 286 -29.42 9.92 10.16
C ASP A 286 -28.51 11.12 10.50
N LEU A 287 -27.79 11.64 9.50
CA LEU A 287 -26.83 12.74 9.61
C LEU A 287 -27.06 13.80 8.52
N PRO A 288 -28.27 14.39 8.44
CA PRO A 288 -28.61 15.32 7.38
C PRO A 288 -27.75 16.59 7.46
N HIS A 289 -27.12 16.94 6.34
CA HIS A 289 -26.30 18.14 6.16
C HIS A 289 -25.17 18.32 7.20
N ALA A 290 -24.73 17.22 7.83
CA ALA A 290 -23.77 17.25 8.91
C ALA A 290 -22.33 17.57 8.46
N PHE A 291 -22.01 17.41 7.17
CA PHE A 291 -20.63 17.47 6.68
C PHE A 291 -20.40 18.58 5.65
N ASP A 292 -19.22 19.19 5.73
CA ASP A 292 -18.68 20.14 4.77
C ASP A 292 -18.12 19.45 3.52
N GLY A 293 -17.60 18.23 3.71
CA GLY A 293 -16.96 17.42 2.68
C GLY A 293 -17.32 15.95 2.75
N ILE A 294 -17.35 15.27 1.60
CA ILE A 294 -17.34 13.82 1.50
C ILE A 294 -16.11 13.39 0.69
N TRP A 295 -15.35 12.46 1.26
CA TRP A 295 -14.22 11.79 0.62
C TRP A 295 -14.65 10.38 0.19
N GLU A 296 -15.03 10.24 -1.07
CA GLU A 296 -15.52 8.98 -1.62
C GLU A 296 -14.38 8.27 -2.37
N TYR A 297 -13.71 7.34 -1.71
CA TYR A 297 -12.61 6.59 -2.32
C TYR A 297 -13.00 5.14 -2.54
N THR A 298 -13.54 4.85 -3.72
CA THR A 298 -13.86 3.47 -4.17
C THR A 298 -14.90 2.71 -3.33
N CYS A 299 -15.71 3.39 -2.54
CA CYS A 299 -16.91 2.82 -1.93
C CYS A 299 -17.99 2.60 -3.00
N TYR A 300 -18.15 3.55 -3.93
CA TYR A 300 -19.15 3.51 -5.00
C TYR A 300 -19.11 2.23 -5.84
N CYS A 301 -17.92 1.69 -6.10
CA CYS A 301 -17.79 0.46 -6.89
C CYS A 301 -18.10 -0.81 -6.13
N ALA A 302 -18.19 -0.76 -4.80
CA ALA A 302 -18.71 -1.86 -4.00
C ALA A 302 -20.25 -1.85 -3.94
N ILE A 303 -20.89 -0.72 -4.32
CA ILE A 303 -22.35 -0.60 -4.36
C ILE A 303 -22.91 -1.31 -5.58
N ASP A 304 -23.88 -2.19 -5.34
CA ASP A 304 -24.68 -2.83 -6.39
C ASP A 304 -25.23 -1.76 -7.36
N PRO A 305 -25.05 -1.93 -8.69
CA PRO A 305 -25.52 -0.97 -9.68
C PRO A 305 -26.98 -0.52 -9.51
N ALA A 306 -27.88 -1.42 -9.11
CA ALA A 306 -29.30 -1.11 -8.90
C ALA A 306 -29.53 -0.13 -7.74
N ARG A 307 -28.58 -0.03 -6.80
CA ARG A 307 -28.67 0.84 -5.61
C ARG A 307 -27.81 2.10 -5.68
N ARG A 308 -27.04 2.32 -6.74
CA ARG A 308 -26.17 3.51 -6.87
C ARG A 308 -26.93 4.83 -6.80
N ALA A 309 -28.16 4.88 -7.33
CA ALA A 309 -29.01 6.06 -7.22
C ALA A 309 -29.41 6.36 -5.76
N GLU A 310 -29.66 5.33 -4.96
CA GLU A 310 -29.94 5.44 -3.52
C GLU A 310 -28.70 5.94 -2.77
N TYR A 311 -27.53 5.36 -3.07
CA TYR A 311 -26.26 5.78 -2.47
C TYR A 311 -25.94 7.25 -2.75
N VAL A 312 -26.10 7.71 -4.00
CA VAL A 312 -25.87 9.12 -4.35
C VAL A 312 -26.83 10.06 -3.61
N ARG A 313 -28.10 9.66 -3.42
CA ARG A 313 -29.04 10.43 -2.59
C ARG A 313 -28.63 10.47 -1.12
N ALA A 314 -28.10 9.38 -0.58
CA ALA A 314 -27.56 9.36 0.79
C ALA A 314 -26.39 10.35 0.93
N LEU A 315 -25.40 10.31 0.02
CA LEU A 315 -24.30 11.28 0.02
C LEU A 315 -24.80 12.73 -0.09
N ALA A 316 -25.78 12.97 -0.96
CA ALA A 316 -26.39 14.29 -1.14
C ALA A 316 -27.11 14.80 0.12
N GLY A 317 -27.81 13.92 0.84
CA GLY A 317 -28.50 14.28 2.09
C GLY A 317 -27.53 14.52 3.25
N THR A 318 -26.39 13.84 3.27
CA THR A 318 -25.36 13.99 4.31
C THR A 318 -24.57 15.29 4.18
N LEU A 319 -24.43 15.80 2.96
CA LEU A 319 -23.63 16.99 2.67
C LEU A 319 -24.46 18.28 2.77
N ARG A 320 -23.91 19.31 3.42
CA ARG A 320 -24.58 20.63 3.44
C ARG A 320 -24.60 21.27 2.05
N ALA A 321 -25.49 22.24 1.87
CA ALA A 321 -25.48 23.12 0.70
C ALA A 321 -24.09 23.74 0.48
N GLY A 322 -23.57 23.65 -0.76
CA GLY A 322 -22.24 24.12 -1.12
C GLY A 322 -21.07 23.29 -0.59
N GLY A 323 -21.33 22.18 0.10
CA GLY A 323 -20.29 21.21 0.49
C GLY A 323 -19.67 20.53 -0.73
N TRP A 324 -18.48 19.97 -0.54
CA TRP A 324 -17.69 19.36 -1.61
C TRP A 324 -17.72 17.82 -1.57
N LEU A 325 -17.75 17.20 -2.74
CA LEU A 325 -17.58 15.77 -2.92
C LEU A 325 -16.30 15.55 -3.73
N LEU A 326 -15.30 14.94 -3.12
CA LEU A 326 -14.10 14.50 -3.82
C LEU A 326 -14.17 12.98 -3.95
N ALA A 327 -14.25 12.49 -5.18
CA ALA A 327 -14.50 11.08 -5.44
C ALA A 327 -13.48 10.46 -6.41
N CYS A 328 -13.14 9.20 -6.19
CA CYS A 328 -12.34 8.38 -7.09
C CYS A 328 -13.11 7.13 -7.52
N PHE A 329 -13.47 7.07 -8.79
CA PHE A 329 -14.20 5.96 -9.39
C PHE A 329 -13.26 4.97 -10.06
N PHE A 330 -13.43 3.69 -9.72
CA PHE A 330 -12.66 2.55 -10.21
C PHE A 330 -13.53 1.29 -10.14
N PRO A 331 -13.39 0.29 -11.03
CA PRO A 331 -12.70 0.32 -12.30
C PRO A 331 -13.60 0.88 -13.41
N LEU A 332 -13.03 1.67 -14.32
CA LEU A 332 -13.75 2.18 -15.50
C LEU A 332 -13.99 1.12 -16.59
N ARG A 333 -13.35 -0.06 -16.48
CA ARG A 333 -13.44 -1.15 -17.45
C ARG A 333 -13.57 -2.48 -16.73
N ALA A 334 -14.36 -3.39 -17.30
CA ALA A 334 -14.69 -4.70 -16.75
C ALA A 334 -13.47 -5.55 -16.39
N GLN A 335 -13.62 -6.28 -15.29
CA GLN A 335 -12.66 -7.27 -14.77
C GLN A 335 -13.39 -8.51 -14.23
N SER A 336 -14.61 -8.36 -13.69
CA SER A 336 -15.47 -9.42 -13.15
C SER A 336 -16.90 -8.90 -12.97
N ALA A 337 -17.84 -9.74 -12.50
CA ALA A 337 -19.21 -9.34 -12.18
C ALA A 337 -19.34 -8.45 -10.92
N GLY A 338 -18.23 -8.16 -10.22
CA GLY A 338 -18.17 -7.34 -9.00
C GLY A 338 -18.31 -8.11 -7.69
N PRO A 339 -18.11 -7.45 -6.53
CA PRO A 339 -17.40 -6.17 -6.38
C PRO A 339 -15.87 -6.34 -6.62
N PRO A 340 -15.17 -5.33 -7.15
CA PRO A 340 -15.68 -4.03 -7.57
C PRO A 340 -16.47 -4.11 -8.89
N PHE A 341 -17.68 -3.54 -8.90
CA PHE A 341 -18.50 -3.40 -10.10
C PHE A 341 -17.92 -2.31 -11.01
N VAL A 342 -18.06 -2.47 -12.33
CA VAL A 342 -17.64 -1.46 -13.30
C VAL A 342 -18.35 -0.15 -13.06
N VAL A 343 -17.61 0.96 -13.20
CA VAL A 343 -18.15 2.30 -13.08
C VAL A 343 -18.15 2.98 -14.44
N SER A 344 -19.32 3.44 -14.88
CA SER A 344 -19.47 4.26 -16.09
C SER A 344 -19.44 5.75 -15.72
N PRO A 345 -18.54 6.56 -16.30
CA PRO A 345 -18.55 8.00 -16.08
C PRO A 345 -19.89 8.66 -16.44
N ASP A 346 -20.57 8.16 -17.46
CA ASP A 346 -21.87 8.72 -17.90
C ASP A 346 -22.99 8.39 -16.93
N GLU A 347 -22.98 7.18 -16.34
CA GLU A 347 -23.87 6.82 -15.26
C GLU A 347 -23.66 7.73 -14.05
N VAL A 348 -22.41 7.89 -13.60
CA VAL A 348 -22.07 8.73 -12.46
C VAL A 348 -22.50 10.17 -12.69
N ARG A 349 -22.20 10.75 -13.86
CA ARG A 349 -22.65 12.12 -14.21
C ARG A 349 -24.17 12.25 -14.12
N ARG A 350 -24.90 11.30 -14.70
CA ARG A 350 -26.38 11.29 -14.69
C ARG A 350 -26.93 11.19 -13.27
N LEU A 351 -26.35 10.33 -12.42
CA LEU A 351 -26.81 10.13 -11.05
C LEU A 351 -26.47 11.31 -10.13
N LEU A 352 -25.32 11.96 -10.36
CA LEU A 352 -24.90 13.13 -9.59
C LEU A 352 -25.64 14.41 -10.00
N ALA A 353 -25.99 14.58 -11.28
CA ALA A 353 -26.55 15.82 -11.83
C ALA A 353 -27.73 16.44 -11.05
N PRO A 354 -28.69 15.67 -10.47
CA PRO A 354 -29.79 16.25 -9.70
C PRO A 354 -29.35 16.97 -8.42
N ALA A 355 -28.19 16.60 -7.87
CA ALA A 355 -27.75 17.00 -6.54
C ALA A 355 -26.36 17.64 -6.50
N PHE A 356 -25.56 17.47 -7.55
CA PHE A 356 -24.19 17.91 -7.59
C PHE A 356 -23.84 18.53 -8.94
N ARG A 357 -23.02 19.59 -8.88
CA ARG A 357 -22.34 20.15 -10.05
C ARG A 357 -20.87 19.71 -10.01
N ILE A 358 -20.44 18.94 -11.01
CA ILE A 358 -19.03 18.55 -11.15
C ILE A 358 -18.24 19.81 -11.56
N GLU A 359 -17.29 20.22 -10.72
CA GLU A 359 -16.43 21.40 -10.95
C GLU A 359 -15.15 21.00 -11.68
N ARG A 360 -14.61 19.81 -11.37
CA ARG A 360 -13.41 19.26 -12.01
C ARG A 360 -13.57 17.77 -12.23
N ALA A 361 -13.05 17.27 -13.35
CA ALA A 361 -12.93 15.86 -13.67
C ALA A 361 -11.53 15.63 -14.22
N PHE A 362 -10.80 14.65 -13.68
CA PHE A 362 -9.39 14.43 -14.01
C PHE A 362 -8.99 12.97 -13.80
N ALA A 363 -7.88 12.58 -14.41
CA ALA A 363 -7.22 11.32 -14.10
C ALA A 363 -6.33 11.51 -12.86
N PRO A 364 -6.13 10.48 -12.02
CA PRO A 364 -5.15 10.57 -10.93
C PRO A 364 -3.77 10.93 -11.45
N LEU A 365 -3.05 11.77 -10.72
CA LEU A 365 -1.65 12.07 -11.02
C LEU A 365 -0.78 10.82 -10.81
N ARG A 366 -1.06 10.05 -9.76
CA ARG A 366 -0.43 8.77 -9.47
C ARG A 366 -1.49 7.70 -9.16
N SER A 367 -1.25 6.50 -9.67
CA SER A 367 -2.15 5.34 -9.60
C SER A 367 -1.36 4.07 -9.29
N ALA A 368 -1.92 3.21 -8.43
CA ALA A 368 -1.44 1.84 -8.23
C ALA A 368 -1.40 1.09 -9.57
N ARG A 369 -0.45 0.17 -9.75
CA ARG A 369 -0.16 -0.44 -11.06
C ARG A 369 -1.39 -1.14 -11.68
N GLY A 370 -2.22 -1.77 -10.85
CA GLY A 370 -3.47 -2.43 -11.28
C GLY A 370 -4.65 -1.48 -11.58
N ARG A 371 -4.53 -0.20 -11.20
CA ARG A 371 -5.57 0.82 -11.34
C ARG A 371 -5.24 1.86 -12.44
N GLN A 372 -3.99 1.93 -12.88
CA GLN A 372 -3.52 2.86 -13.91
C GLN A 372 -4.41 2.87 -15.16
N GLY A 373 -4.85 4.07 -15.56
CA GLY A 373 -5.71 4.27 -16.73
C GLY A 373 -7.15 3.76 -16.56
N ARG A 374 -7.54 3.34 -15.36
CA ARG A 374 -8.86 2.77 -15.05
C ARG A 374 -9.55 3.47 -13.89
N GLU A 375 -9.08 4.68 -13.59
CA GLU A 375 -9.56 5.53 -12.52
C GLU A 375 -10.01 6.86 -13.08
N TRP A 376 -11.07 7.39 -12.49
CA TRP A 376 -11.58 8.71 -12.81
C TRP A 376 -11.90 9.46 -11.53
N MET A 377 -11.36 10.67 -11.40
CA MET A 377 -11.57 11.50 -10.24
C MET A 377 -12.48 12.68 -10.58
N ILE A 378 -13.29 13.07 -9.61
CA ILE A 378 -14.05 14.31 -9.67
C ILE A 378 -13.93 15.11 -8.38
N LEU A 379 -14.01 16.42 -8.52
CA LEU A 379 -14.44 17.34 -7.47
C LEU A 379 -15.81 17.89 -7.87
N ALA A 380 -16.81 17.72 -7.03
CA ALA A 380 -18.15 18.22 -7.25
C ALA A 380 -18.66 19.04 -6.05
N ARG A 381 -19.66 19.89 -6.31
CA ARG A 381 -20.29 20.78 -5.34
C ARG A 381 -21.74 20.39 -5.15
N ARG A 382 -22.22 20.28 -3.92
CA ARG A 382 -23.65 20.09 -3.64
C ARG A 382 -24.45 21.29 -4.12
N THR A 383 -25.42 21.05 -4.99
CA THR A 383 -26.36 22.06 -5.50
C THR A 383 -27.71 21.94 -4.80
N GLY A 384 -28.22 23.04 -4.26
CA GLY A 384 -29.51 23.08 -3.53
C GLY A 384 -29.34 23.20 -2.02
N ALA A 385 -30.44 23.58 -1.36
CA ALA A 385 -30.60 23.60 0.10
C ALA A 385 -30.91 22.20 0.63
#